data_AF-A0A925KJ55-F1
#
_entry.id   AF-A0A925KJ55-F1
#
_cell.length_a   1.000
_cell.length_b   1.000
_cell.length_c   1.000
_cell.angle_alpha   90.00
_cell.angle_beta   90.00
_cell.angle_gamma   90.00
#
_symmetry.space_group_name_H-M   'P 1'
#
loop_
_entity.id
_entity.type
_entity.pdbx_description
1 polymer ?
#
loop_
_entity_poly.entity_id
_entity_poly.type
_entity_poly.pdbx_seq_one_letter_code
_entity_poly.pdbx_strand_id
1 'polypeptide(L)'
;MNIVNLSAAFLVLATMGSPAGANAGHQYIASLPEGARNERLTEMLRQLPEPCVVQKNFFRGFDQKKAALWSVACANKKAYAIMINDDTNGSTRIMDCKVLMDRAKVDCLTRI
;
A
#
# COMPACT_ATOMS: atom_id res chain seq x y z
N MET A 1 31.57 31.26 -48.26
CA MET A 1 30.29 30.60 -48.58
C MET A 1 29.84 29.93 -47.29
N ASN A 2 29.07 30.65 -46.47
CA ASN A 2 28.66 30.18 -45.14
C ASN A 2 27.29 29.52 -45.26
N ILE A 3 27.24 28.21 -45.01
CA ILE A 3 25.98 27.48 -44.90
C ILE A 3 25.55 27.61 -43.44
N VAL A 4 24.49 28.38 -43.22
CA VAL A 4 23.83 28.52 -41.92
C VAL A 4 23.16 27.18 -41.64
N ASN A 5 23.64 26.45 -40.63
CA ASN A 5 23.11 25.13 -40.28
C ASN A 5 21.79 25.33 -39.53
N LEU A 6 20.68 25.06 -40.21
CA LEU A 6 19.32 25.26 -39.72
C LEU A 6 18.97 24.19 -38.68
N SER A 7 18.44 24.65 -37.56
CA SER A 7 18.03 23.90 -36.38
C SER A 7 17.05 22.76 -36.67
N ALA A 8 17.25 21.62 -35.99
CA ALA A 8 16.18 20.69 -35.68
C ALA A 8 16.42 20.13 -34.26
N ALA A 9 16.12 20.94 -33.25
CA ALA A 9 16.00 20.45 -31.89
C ALA A 9 14.66 19.69 -31.79
N PHE A 10 14.71 18.36 -31.89
CA PHE A 10 13.57 17.51 -31.55
C PHE A 10 13.34 17.57 -30.04
N LEU A 11 12.43 18.44 -29.60
CA LEU A 11 11.87 18.38 -28.26
C LEU A 11 10.99 17.14 -28.19
N VAL A 12 11.55 16.02 -27.73
CA VAL A 12 10.75 14.88 -27.28
C VAL A 12 10.09 15.29 -25.97
N LEU A 13 8.84 15.77 -26.03
CA LEU A 13 7.99 15.84 -24.84
C LEU A 13 7.77 14.41 -24.36
N ALA A 14 8.58 13.96 -23.41
CA ALA A 14 8.25 12.80 -22.60
C ALA A 14 6.99 13.16 -21.81
N THR A 15 5.82 12.76 -22.32
CA THR A 15 4.62 12.75 -21.51
C THR A 15 4.88 11.75 -20.39
N MET A 16 5.23 12.24 -19.20
CA MET A 16 5.19 11.45 -17.99
C MET A 16 3.71 11.15 -17.74
N GLY A 17 3.18 10.13 -18.43
CA GLY A 17 1.95 9.50 -18.01
C GLY A 17 2.21 8.99 -16.61
N SER A 18 1.58 9.62 -15.60
CA SER A 18 1.44 8.97 -14.31
C SER A 18 0.89 7.58 -14.58
N PRO A 19 1.49 6.49 -14.06
CA PRO A 19 0.94 5.17 -14.29
C PRO A 19 -0.47 5.17 -13.71
N ALA A 20 -1.47 5.32 -14.59
CA ALA A 20 -2.87 5.16 -14.26
C ALA A 20 -3.05 3.67 -13.93
N GLY A 21 -2.88 3.33 -12.64
CA GLY A 21 -3.04 1.95 -12.19
C GLY A 21 -2.28 1.54 -10.94
N ALA A 22 -1.66 2.46 -10.22
CA ALA A 22 -1.08 2.14 -8.92
C ALA A 22 -1.88 2.83 -7.83
N ASN A 23 -2.43 2.02 -6.92
CA ASN A 23 -3.13 2.45 -5.73
C ASN A 23 -2.28 3.46 -4.94
N ALA A 24 -2.66 4.74 -4.99
CA ALA A 24 -1.86 5.84 -4.44
C ALA A 24 -1.67 5.70 -2.92
N GLY A 25 -2.70 5.23 -2.21
CA GLY A 25 -2.61 4.94 -0.78
C GLY A 25 -1.57 3.87 -0.47
N HIS A 26 -1.52 2.80 -1.27
CA HIS A 26 -0.47 1.80 -1.19
C HIS A 26 0.90 2.37 -1.54
N GLN A 27 1.04 3.12 -2.64
CA GLN A 27 2.33 3.70 -3.04
C GLN A 27 2.92 4.55 -1.92
N TYR A 28 2.09 5.38 -1.29
CA TYR A 28 2.50 6.16 -0.14
C TYR A 28 3.03 5.26 0.98
N ILE A 29 2.27 4.27 1.43
CA ILE A 29 2.69 3.38 2.52
C ILE A 29 3.94 2.56 2.16
N ALA A 30 4.02 2.05 0.93
CA ALA A 30 5.14 1.28 0.44
C ALA A 30 6.43 2.12 0.33
N SER A 31 6.31 3.42 0.11
CA SER A 31 7.44 4.35 0.06
C SER A 31 8.04 4.67 1.43
N LEU A 32 7.30 4.42 2.52
CA LEU A 32 7.76 4.72 3.87
C LEU A 32 8.86 3.72 4.33
N PRO A 33 9.91 4.19 5.03
CA PRO A 33 10.81 3.32 5.79
C PRO A 33 10.02 2.44 6.76
N GLU A 34 10.54 1.26 7.12
CA GLU A 34 9.80 0.25 7.88
C GLU A 34 9.20 0.77 9.20
N GLY A 35 9.95 1.55 9.98
CA GLY A 35 9.45 2.18 11.21
C GLY A 35 8.26 3.12 10.95
N ALA A 36 8.42 4.08 10.03
CA ALA A 36 7.35 5.00 9.64
C ALA A 36 6.14 4.27 9.02
N ARG A 37 6.38 3.15 8.32
CA ARG A 37 5.34 2.29 7.77
C ARG A 37 4.55 1.60 8.88
N ASN A 38 5.22 1.07 9.90
CA ASN A 38 4.59 0.51 11.10
C ASN A 38 3.75 1.56 11.85
N GLU A 39 4.29 2.77 12.01
CA GLU A 39 3.56 3.89 12.63
C GLU A 39 2.31 4.25 11.83
N ARG A 40 2.43 4.36 10.50
CA ARG A 40 1.28 4.67 9.63
C ARG A 40 0.21 3.59 9.67
N LEU A 41 0.59 2.31 9.68
CA LEU A 41 -0.35 1.20 9.81
C LEU A 41 -0.96 1.13 11.23
N THR A 42 -0.21 1.50 12.26
CA THR A 42 -0.72 1.67 13.63
C THR A 42 -1.80 2.74 13.70
N GLU A 43 -1.60 3.88 13.04
CA GLU A 43 -2.58 4.97 12.94
C GLU A 43 -3.93 4.45 12.39
N MET A 44 -3.90 3.62 11.35
CA MET A 44 -5.11 3.04 10.74
C MET A 44 -5.88 2.12 11.70
N LEU A 45 -5.20 1.51 12.66
CA LEU A 45 -5.77 0.56 13.63
C LEU A 45 -6.30 1.25 14.89
N ARG A 46 -6.05 2.55 15.09
CA ARG A 46 -6.49 3.30 16.29
C ARG A 46 -8.00 3.32 16.47
N GLN A 47 -8.76 3.18 15.39
CA GLN A 47 -10.23 3.14 15.40
C GLN A 47 -10.81 1.80 15.88
N LEU A 48 -9.98 0.77 16.08
CA LEU A 48 -10.45 -0.52 16.58
C LEU A 48 -10.75 -0.44 18.08
N PRO A 49 -11.70 -1.24 18.60
CA PRO A 49 -12.01 -1.29 20.04
C PRO A 49 -10.80 -1.65 20.92
N GLU A 50 -9.88 -2.43 20.37
CA GLU A 50 -8.59 -2.73 20.98
C GLU A 50 -7.46 -2.29 20.03
N PRO A 51 -7.03 -1.03 20.13
CA PRO A 51 -5.93 -0.50 19.32
C PRO A 51 -4.68 -1.35 19.52
N CYS A 52 -3.91 -1.52 18.44
CA CYS A 52 -2.67 -2.28 18.48
C CYS A 52 -1.52 -1.45 17.91
N VAL A 53 -0.32 -1.66 18.44
CA VAL A 53 0.93 -1.11 17.90
C VAL A 53 1.56 -2.14 16.98
N VAL A 54 1.73 -1.79 15.71
CA VAL A 54 2.31 -2.68 14.70
C VAL A 54 3.82 -2.83 14.93
N GLN A 55 4.29 -4.08 14.97
CA GLN A 55 5.73 -4.40 15.08
C GLN A 55 6.30 -4.93 13.78
N LYS A 56 5.50 -5.68 13.02
CA LYS A 56 5.89 -6.24 11.73
C LYS A 56 4.76 -6.03 10.73
N ASN A 57 5.13 -5.78 9.48
CA ASN A 57 4.19 -5.69 8.37
C ASN A 57 4.75 -6.39 7.14
N PHE A 58 3.86 -6.89 6.28
CA PHE A 58 4.23 -7.26 4.92
C PHE A 58 3.11 -6.95 3.94
N PHE A 59 3.50 -6.59 2.72
CA PHE A 59 2.59 -6.46 1.61
C PHE A 59 2.29 -7.83 1.00
N ARG A 60 1.00 -8.19 0.90
CA ARG A 60 0.55 -9.47 0.35
C ARG A 60 0.39 -9.44 -1.18
N GLY A 61 0.20 -8.26 -1.75
CA GLY A 61 -0.16 -8.09 -3.14
C GLY A 61 -1.44 -7.28 -3.32
N PHE A 62 -1.88 -7.18 -4.56
CA PHE A 62 -3.13 -6.54 -4.95
C PHE A 62 -4.22 -7.58 -5.21
N ASP A 63 -5.49 -7.21 -4.99
CA ASP A 63 -6.62 -7.97 -5.50
C ASP A 63 -6.96 -7.61 -6.96
N GLN A 64 -8.03 -8.22 -7.50
CA GLN A 64 -8.50 -7.98 -8.87
C GLN A 64 -8.96 -6.52 -9.12
N LYS A 65 -9.28 -5.78 -8.06
CA LYS A 65 -9.71 -4.37 -8.10
C LYS A 65 -8.57 -3.41 -7.72
N LYS A 66 -7.33 -3.88 -7.72
CA LYS A 66 -6.13 -3.12 -7.34
C LYS A 66 -6.14 -2.65 -5.87
N ALA A 67 -6.98 -3.24 -5.02
CA ALA A 67 -6.92 -3.00 -3.59
C ALA A 67 -5.66 -3.66 -3.04
N ALA A 68 -4.86 -2.90 -2.30
CA ALA A 68 -3.63 -3.38 -1.70
C ALA A 68 -3.92 -4.09 -0.39
N LEU A 69 -3.40 -5.30 -0.24
CA LEU A 69 -3.57 -6.11 0.96
C LEU A 69 -2.26 -6.10 1.77
N TRP A 70 -2.33 -5.58 2.99
CA TRP A 70 -1.26 -5.61 3.96
C TRP A 70 -1.63 -6.52 5.11
N SER A 71 -0.63 -7.16 5.68
CA SER A 71 -0.74 -7.90 6.92
C SER A 71 0.14 -7.27 7.96
N VAL A 72 -0.37 -7.21 9.19
CA VAL A 72 0.36 -6.65 10.33
C VAL A 72 0.29 -7.60 11.51
N ALA A 73 1.39 -7.68 12.25
CA ALA A 73 1.44 -8.27 13.58
C ALA A 73 1.74 -7.20 14.62
N CYS A 74 1.00 -7.25 15.71
CA CYS A 74 1.02 -6.24 16.75
C CYS A 74 1.75 -6.72 18.01
N ALA A 75 2.18 -5.77 18.85
CA ALA A 75 2.83 -6.04 20.14
C ALA A 75 1.95 -6.85 21.11
N ASN A 76 0.63 -6.70 21.04
CA ASN A 76 -0.35 -7.46 21.83
C ASN A 76 -0.65 -8.86 21.25
N LYS A 77 0.19 -9.37 20.33
CA LYS A 77 0.04 -10.66 19.64
C LYS A 77 -1.18 -10.78 18.73
N LYS A 78 -1.95 -9.70 18.53
CA LYS A 78 -3.00 -9.64 17.51
C LYS A 78 -2.40 -9.44 16.13
N ALA A 79 -3.18 -9.79 15.12
CA ALA A 79 -2.84 -9.58 13.73
C ALA A 79 -4.05 -9.12 12.93
N TYR A 80 -3.80 -8.26 11.95
CA TYR A 80 -4.85 -7.70 11.10
C TYR A 80 -4.46 -7.73 9.63
N ALA A 81 -5.46 -7.92 8.78
CA ALA A 81 -5.39 -7.65 7.36
C ALA A 81 -5.96 -6.25 7.09
N ILE A 82 -5.14 -5.39 6.49
CA ILE A 82 -5.51 -4.03 6.10
C ILE A 82 -5.62 -4.00 4.58
N MET A 83 -6.83 -3.75 4.08
CA MET A 83 -7.09 -3.56 2.66
C MET A 83 -7.25 -2.08 2.38
N ILE A 84 -6.49 -1.58 1.41
CA ILE A 84 -6.55 -0.18 0.96
C ILE A 84 -7.11 -0.21 -0.45
N ASN A 85 -8.29 0.36 -0.66
CA ASN A 85 -8.92 0.39 -1.98
C ASN A 85 -8.20 1.35 -2.91
N ASP A 86 -8.20 1.05 -4.21
CA ASP A 86 -7.74 1.95 -5.26
C ASP A 86 -8.85 2.97 -5.59
N ASP A 87 -9.13 3.84 -4.62
CA ASP A 87 -10.07 4.96 -4.77
C ASP A 87 -9.44 6.28 -4.33
N THR A 88 -10.09 7.39 -4.71
CA THR A 88 -9.58 8.76 -4.45
C THR A 88 -9.35 9.06 -2.98
N ASN A 89 -10.02 8.33 -2.08
CA ASN A 89 -9.95 8.55 -0.65
C ASN A 89 -9.04 7.53 0.06
N GLY A 90 -8.48 6.56 -0.68
CA GLY A 90 -7.73 5.44 -0.12
C GLY A 90 -8.52 4.68 0.93
N SER A 91 -9.82 4.47 0.69
CA SER A 91 -10.71 3.90 1.71
C SER A 91 -10.18 2.56 2.21
N THR A 92 -10.22 2.36 3.52
CA THR A 92 -9.54 1.25 4.18
C THR A 92 -10.53 0.30 4.84
N ARG A 93 -10.31 -1.00 4.71
CA ARG A 93 -11.01 -2.04 5.47
C ARG A 93 -10.02 -2.83 6.32
N ILE A 94 -10.43 -3.15 7.53
CA ILE A 94 -9.58 -3.83 8.50
C ILE A 94 -10.30 -5.09 8.94
N MET A 95 -9.58 -6.21 8.93
CA MET A 95 -10.12 -7.52 9.30
C MET A 95 -9.18 -8.18 10.30
N ASP A 96 -9.75 -8.75 11.36
CA ASP A 96 -9.00 -9.58 12.31
C ASP A 96 -8.59 -10.89 11.63
N CYS A 97 -7.28 -11.18 11.65
CA CYS A 97 -6.72 -12.37 11.02
C CYS A 97 -7.26 -13.66 11.64
N LYS A 98 -7.54 -13.67 12.94
CA LYS A 98 -8.15 -14.82 13.61
C LYS A 98 -9.55 -15.09 13.06
N VAL A 99 -10.33 -14.03 12.83
CA VAL A 99 -11.68 -14.16 12.25
C VAL A 99 -11.60 -14.68 10.80
N LEU A 100 -10.65 -14.19 10.01
CA LEU A 100 -10.42 -14.67 8.64
C LEU A 100 -10.01 -16.14 8.59
N MET A 101 -9.10 -16.56 9.48
CA MET A 101 -8.72 -17.96 9.60
C MET A 101 -9.91 -18.83 10.02
N ASP A 102 -10.61 -18.42 11.09
CA ASP A 102 -11.70 -19.22 11.66
C ASP A 102 -12.84 -19.43 10.64
N ARG A 103 -13.20 -18.37 9.88
CA ARG A 103 -14.35 -18.37 8.96
C ARG A 103 -14.03 -18.73 7.51
N ALA A 104 -12.88 -18.31 6.99
CA ALA A 104 -12.53 -18.45 5.57
C ALA A 104 -11.30 -19.35 5.33
N LYS A 105 -10.65 -19.85 6.39
CA LYS A 105 -9.42 -20.65 6.31
C LYS A 105 -8.29 -19.97 5.53
N VAL A 106 -8.26 -18.63 5.57
CA VAL A 106 -7.23 -17.81 4.94
C VAL A 106 -6.21 -17.41 5.99
N ASP A 107 -4.95 -17.80 5.78
CA ASP A 107 -3.83 -17.31 6.57
C ASP A 107 -3.43 -15.91 6.14
N CYS A 108 -3.36 -15.02 7.12
CA CYS A 108 -2.95 -13.64 6.91
C CYS A 108 -1.49 -13.42 7.34
N LEU A 109 -0.85 -14.36 8.03
CA LEU A 109 0.48 -14.21 8.63
C LEU A 109 1.55 -15.09 7.99
N THR A 110 1.29 -15.67 6.82
CA THR A 110 2.18 -16.64 6.14
C THR A 110 3.62 -16.15 5.92
N ARG A 111 3.91 -14.86 6.10
CA ARG A 111 5.23 -14.24 5.90
C ARG A 111 5.72 -13.34 7.05
N ILE A 112 5.19 -13.46 8.28
CA ILE A 112 5.59 -12.63 9.46
C ILE A 112 6.33 -13.42 10.53
#